data_AF-A0A2M9P5M9-F1
#
_entry.id   AF-A0A2M9P5M9-F1
#
_cell.length_a   1.000
_cell.length_b   1.000
_cell.length_c   1.000
_cell.angle_alpha   90.00
_cell.angle_beta   90.00
_cell.angle_gamma   90.00
#
_symmetry.space_group_name_H-M   'P 1'
#
loop_
_entity.id
_entity.type
_entity.pdbx_description
1 polymer ?
#
loop_
_entity_poly.entity_id
_entity_poly.type
_entity_poly.pdbx_seq_one_letter_code
_entity_poly.pdbx_strand_id
1 'polypeptide(L)'
;NHEVSGVVLGNGRTLPCCSVVLTTGTFLRGMIHIGEERTPAGRIGEAPAVRLADRVKDLGLPLGRLKTGTPPRLRKSSIAWGKLEMQAGDNDPAMLSFMSSTPVNPQV
;
A
#
# COMPACT_ATOMS: atom_id res chain seq x y z
N ASN A 1 -22.62 -7.63 23.14
CA ASN A 1 -22.96 -7.21 21.76
C ASN A 1 -21.70 -7.17 20.92
N HIS A 2 -21.70 -7.82 19.75
CA HIS A 2 -20.60 -7.80 18.78
C HIS A 2 -20.74 -6.59 17.84
N GLU A 3 -20.72 -5.38 18.40
CA GLU A 3 -20.94 -4.14 17.65
C GLU A 3 -19.71 -3.23 17.72
N VAL A 4 -19.47 -2.49 16.65
CA VAL A 4 -18.41 -1.48 16.60
C VAL A 4 -18.88 -0.24 17.35
N SER A 5 -18.05 0.25 18.27
CA SER A 5 -18.30 1.49 19.02
C SER A 5 -17.26 2.59 18.76
N GLY A 6 -16.17 2.27 18.05
CA GLY A 6 -15.11 3.22 17.79
C GLY A 6 -13.79 2.59 17.37
N VAL A 7 -12.77 3.44 17.22
CA VAL A 7 -11.37 3.04 17.02
C VAL A 7 -10.47 3.72 18.05
N VAL A 8 -9.45 3.00 18.50
CA VAL A 8 -8.40 3.54 19.38
C VAL A 8 -7.16 3.81 18.55
N LEU A 9 -6.70 5.07 18.52
CA LEU A 9 -5.54 5.51 17.76
C LEU A 9 -4.23 5.14 18.48
N GLY A 10 -3.10 5.20 17.76
CA GLY A 10 -1.78 4.90 18.31
C GLY A 10 -1.36 5.77 19.50
N ASN A 11 -1.90 6.98 19.61
CA ASN A 11 -1.70 7.90 20.73
C ASN A 11 -2.71 7.71 21.88
N GLY A 12 -3.55 6.66 21.84
CA GLY A 12 -4.53 6.34 22.87
C GLY A 12 -5.86 7.09 22.76
N ARG A 13 -6.02 8.05 21.82
CA ARG A 13 -7.31 8.71 21.60
C ARG A 13 -8.33 7.74 21.03
N THR A 14 -9.58 7.83 21.50
CA THR A 14 -10.72 7.09 20.95
C THR A 14 -11.53 7.96 20.02
N LEU A 15 -11.85 7.44 18.84
CA LEU A 15 -12.80 8.05 17.91
C LEU A 15 -14.08 7.18 17.89
N PRO A 16 -15.21 7.67 18.43
CA PRO A 16 -16.46 6.92 18.41
C PRO A 16 -17.02 6.84 16.98
N CYS A 17 -17.52 5.67 16.60
CA CYS A 17 -18.19 5.47 15.32
C CYS A 17 -19.04 4.20 15.36
N CYS A 18 -20.07 4.15 14.51
CA CYS A 18 -20.96 2.98 14.41
C CYS A 18 -20.47 1.96 13.37
N SER A 19 -19.47 2.30 12.56
CA SER A 19 -18.97 1.44 11.47
C SER A 19 -17.52 1.80 11.13
N VAL A 20 -16.74 0.78 10.77
CA VAL A 20 -15.31 0.91 10.42
C VAL A 20 -15.03 0.08 9.17
N VAL A 21 -14.34 0.68 8.19
CA VAL A 21 -13.80 -0.02 7.02
C VAL A 21 -12.30 -0.19 7.20
N LEU A 22 -11.80 -1.42 7.15
CA LEU A 22 -10.37 -1.72 7.29
C LEU A 22 -9.71 -1.87 5.92
N THR A 23 -8.84 -0.93 5.56
CA THR A 23 -8.06 -0.92 4.30
C THR A 23 -6.56 -0.89 4.60
N THR A 24 -6.09 -1.87 5.35
CA THR A 24 -4.75 -1.86 5.96
C THR A 24 -3.60 -2.09 4.98
N GLY A 25 -3.91 -2.47 3.73
CA GLY A 25 -2.90 -2.76 2.71
C GLY A 25 -1.87 -3.77 3.21
N THR A 26 -0.58 -3.41 3.10
CA THR A 26 0.55 -4.25 3.48
C THR A 26 0.97 -4.12 4.96
N PHE A 27 0.21 -3.40 5.79
CA PHE A 27 0.68 -2.99 7.12
C PHE A 27 0.42 -4.00 8.24
N LEU A 28 -0.63 -4.83 8.17
CA LEU A 28 -0.95 -5.78 9.25
C LEU A 28 0.17 -6.79 9.43
N ARG A 29 0.94 -6.63 10.53
CA ARG A 29 2.17 -7.40 10.80
C ARG A 29 3.07 -7.52 9.56
N GLY A 30 3.17 -6.41 8.82
CA GLY A 30 3.99 -6.28 7.63
C GLY A 30 5.45 -6.58 7.93
N MET A 31 6.13 -7.21 6.96
CA MET A 31 7.53 -7.59 7.05
C MET A 31 8.19 -7.39 5.69
N ILE A 32 9.23 -6.57 5.64
CA ILE A 32 10.09 -6.43 4.47
C ILE A 32 11.14 -7.54 4.52
N HIS A 33 11.40 -8.14 3.36
CA HIS A 33 12.41 -9.18 3.18
C HIS A 33 13.43 -8.70 2.14
N ILE A 34 14.71 -8.64 2.52
CA ILE A 34 15.83 -8.33 1.61
C ILE A 34 16.90 -9.40 1.82
N GLY A 35 16.97 -10.38 0.90
CA GLY A 35 17.76 -11.59 1.13
C GLY A 35 17.28 -12.30 2.40
N GLU A 36 18.19 -12.49 3.35
CA GLU A 36 17.91 -13.08 4.66
C GLU A 36 17.41 -12.06 5.69
N GLU A 37 17.64 -10.76 5.44
CA GLU A 37 17.22 -9.70 6.35
C GLU A 37 15.70 -9.55 6.37
N ARG A 38 15.17 -9.34 7.58
CA ARG A 38 13.75 -9.23 7.86
C ARG A 38 13.51 -8.02 8.74
N THR A 39 12.77 -7.04 8.23
CA THR A 39 12.49 -5.79 8.94
C THR A 39 10.99 -5.60 9.10
N PRO A 40 10.46 -5.50 10.35
CA PRO A 40 9.06 -5.20 10.58
C PRO A 40 8.70 -3.84 9.98
N ALA A 41 7.81 -3.83 8.98
CA ALA A 41 7.46 -2.62 8.24
C ALA A 41 6.20 -2.86 7.40
N GLY A 42 5.34 -1.86 7.30
CA GLY A 42 4.25 -1.87 6.32
C GLY A 42 4.73 -1.47 4.92
N ARG A 43 5.61 -0.46 4.88
CA ARG A 43 6.35 0.05 3.71
C ARG A 43 7.73 0.50 4.16
N ILE A 44 8.65 0.74 3.22
CA ILE A 44 10.00 1.23 3.55
C ILE A 44 9.87 2.54 4.34
N GLY A 45 10.43 2.57 5.55
CA GLY A 45 10.37 3.74 6.45
C GLY A 45 9.10 3.84 7.30
N GLU A 46 8.12 2.95 7.14
CA GLU A 46 6.84 3.00 7.86
C GLU A 46 6.61 1.77 8.74
N ALA A 47 6.31 1.99 10.02
CA ALA A 47 6.09 0.92 10.99
C ALA A 47 4.86 0.05 10.65
N PRO A 48 4.86 -1.25 11.00
CA PRO A 48 3.73 -2.13 10.76
C PRO A 48 2.61 -1.90 11.77
N ALA A 49 1.38 -2.24 11.40
CA ALA A 49 0.21 -2.22 12.28
C ALA A 49 0.10 -3.55 13.06
N VAL A 50 0.75 -3.62 14.23
CA VAL A 50 0.76 -4.83 15.08
C VAL A 50 -0.50 -4.96 15.92
N ARG A 51 -0.84 -3.94 16.72
CA ARG A 51 -2.00 -3.98 17.63
C ARG A 51 -3.32 -4.24 16.91
N LEU A 52 -3.50 -3.65 15.73
CA LEU A 52 -4.69 -3.88 14.91
C LEU A 52 -4.76 -5.34 14.43
N ALA A 53 -3.64 -5.95 14.05
CA ALA A 53 -3.60 -7.34 13.63
C ALA A 53 -3.98 -8.29 14.77
N ASP A 54 -3.53 -8.01 15.99
CA ASP A 54 -3.91 -8.79 17.17
C ASP A 54 -5.42 -8.65 17.45
N ARG A 55 -5.98 -7.44 17.35
CA ARG A 55 -7.44 -7.25 17.48
C ARG A 55 -8.25 -7.95 16.39
N VAL A 56 -7.77 -7.99 15.15
CA VAL A 56 -8.44 -8.74 14.08
C VAL A 56 -8.36 -10.25 14.35
N LYS A 57 -7.24 -10.74 14.88
CA LYS A 57 -7.08 -12.14 15.30
C LYS A 57 -8.07 -12.51 16.41
N ASP A 58 -8.30 -11.62 17.37
CA ASP A 58 -9.28 -11.82 18.46
C ASP A 58 -10.72 -11.99 17.96
N LEU A 59 -11.04 -11.51 16.74
CA LEU A 59 -12.35 -11.71 16.12
C LEU A 59 -12.57 -13.15 15.62
N GLY A 60 -11.54 -14.02 15.67
CA GLY A 60 -11.65 -15.41 15.22
C GLY A 60 -11.74 -15.57 13.70
N LEU A 61 -11.38 -14.53 12.92
CA LEU A 61 -11.38 -14.58 11.46
C LEU A 61 -10.18 -15.42 10.95
N PRO A 62 -10.34 -16.19 9.86
CA PRO A 62 -9.21 -16.84 9.20
C PRO A 62 -8.18 -15.80 8.74
N LEU A 63 -6.92 -15.98 9.12
CA LEU A 63 -5.82 -15.08 8.75
C LEU A 63 -4.71 -15.86 8.05
N GLY A 64 -4.31 -15.37 6.88
CA GLY A 64 -3.17 -15.87 6.11
C GLY A 64 -2.08 -14.80 5.96
N ARG A 65 -0.94 -15.19 5.39
CA ARG A 65 0.12 -14.25 4.98
C ARG A 65 0.34 -14.34 3.48
N LEU A 66 0.27 -13.20 2.82
CA LEU A 66 0.66 -13.04 1.43
C LEU A 66 2.03 -12.34 1.37
N LYS A 67 2.77 -12.58 0.28
CA LYS A 67 4.05 -11.92 0.02
C LYS A 67 4.06 -11.45 -1.44
N THR A 68 4.43 -10.19 -1.63
CA THR A 68 4.64 -9.58 -2.95
C THR A 68 6.03 -8.96 -2.99
N GLY A 69 6.59 -8.84 -4.20
CA GLY A 69 7.89 -8.22 -4.45
C GLY A 69 7.75 -6.84 -5.08
N THR A 70 8.74 -5.98 -4.88
CA THR A 70 8.90 -4.73 -5.63
C THR A 70 10.33 -4.69 -6.19
N PRO A 71 10.53 -4.30 -7.45
CA PRO A 71 11.88 -4.12 -7.98
C PRO A 71 12.61 -2.96 -7.28
N PRO A 72 13.96 -2.94 -7.32
CA PRO A 72 14.75 -1.82 -6.84
C PRO A 72 14.46 -0.56 -7.66
N ARG A 73 14.66 0.61 -7.05
CA ARG A 73 14.55 1.91 -7.75
C ARG A 73 15.93 2.30 -8.25
N LEU A 74 16.05 2.51 -9.56
CA LEU A 74 17.33 2.82 -10.22
C LEU A 74 17.47 4.32 -10.44
N ARG A 75 18.72 4.80 -10.43
CA ARG A 75 19.02 6.19 -10.79
C ARG A 75 18.94 6.35 -12.31
N LYS A 76 18.08 7.26 -12.81
CA LYS A 76 17.87 7.47 -14.27
C LYS A 76 19.18 7.71 -15.03
N SER A 77 20.11 8.49 -14.46
CA SER A 77 21.37 8.85 -15.12
C SER A 77 22.39 7.72 -15.20
N SER A 78 22.19 6.59 -14.49
CA SER A 78 23.11 5.44 -14.55
C SER A 78 22.71 4.39 -15.60
N ILE A 79 21.68 4.65 -16.41
CA ILE A 79 21.15 3.72 -17.39
C ILE A 79 21.57 4.17 -18.79
N ALA A 80 22.07 3.25 -19.61
CA ALA A 80 22.45 3.51 -21.00
C ALA A 80 21.22 3.46 -21.94
N TRP A 81 20.36 4.47 -21.84
CA TRP A 81 19.06 4.51 -22.55
C TRP A 81 19.14 4.31 -24.06
N GLY A 82 20.20 4.80 -24.72
CA GLY A 82 20.39 4.64 -26.16
C GLY A 82 20.63 3.20 -26.63
N LYS A 83 20.77 2.24 -25.70
CA LYS A 83 20.87 0.80 -25.99
C LYS A 83 19.55 0.06 -25.80
N LEU A 84 18.47 0.76 -25.45
CA LEU A 84 17.15 0.18 -25.19
C LEU A 84 16.16 0.66 -26.25
N GLU A 85 15.15 -0.16 -26.53
CA GLU A 85 14.02 0.23 -27.38
C GLU A 85 13.09 1.20 -26.62
N MET A 86 12.65 2.26 -27.28
CA MET A 86 11.67 3.20 -26.74
C MET A 86 10.25 2.66 -26.92
N GLN A 87 9.43 2.73 -25.89
CA GLN A 87 7.99 2.48 -25.97
C GLN A 87 7.24 3.76 -25.64
N ALA A 88 6.69 4.41 -26.67
CA ALA A 88 5.88 5.61 -26.51
C ALA A 88 4.48 5.26 -25.99
N GLY A 89 3.85 6.20 -25.28
CA GLY A 89 2.42 6.12 -25.00
C GLY A 89 1.58 6.30 -26.27
N ASP A 90 0.27 6.11 -26.14
CA ASP A 90 -0.68 6.30 -27.24
C ASP A 90 -0.74 7.77 -27.68
N ASN A 91 -0.87 8.00 -28.98
CA ASN A 91 -1.03 9.35 -29.55
C ASN A 91 -2.34 10.03 -29.10
N ASP A 92 -3.38 9.23 -28.90
CA ASP A 92 -4.66 9.65 -28.30
C ASP A 92 -4.88 8.84 -27.01
N PRO A 93 -4.52 9.40 -25.84
CA PRO A 93 -4.52 8.65 -24.59
C PRO A 93 -5.94 8.39 -24.10
N ALA A 94 -6.20 7.12 -23.76
CA ALA A 94 -7.46 6.75 -23.12
C ALA A 94 -7.57 7.37 -21.72
N MET A 95 -8.69 8.05 -21.45
CA MET A 95 -8.97 8.57 -20.12
C MET A 95 -9.46 7.44 -19.20
N LEU A 96 -8.89 7.36 -17.99
CA LEU A 96 -9.36 6.41 -16.96
C LEU A 96 -10.79 6.72 -16.48
N SER A 97 -11.25 7.97 -16.59
CA SER A 97 -12.56 8.43 -16.13
C SER A 97 -13.39 8.94 -17.30
N PHE A 98 -14.68 8.55 -17.35
CA PHE A 98 -15.66 9.08 -18.30
C PHE A 98 -15.97 10.57 -18.11
N MET A 99 -15.64 11.14 -16.94
CA MET A 99 -15.82 12.56 -16.67
C MET A 99 -14.69 13.42 -17.24
N SER A 100 -13.59 12.80 -17.65
CA SER A 100 -12.44 13.49 -18.22
C SER A 100 -12.50 13.39 -19.74
N SER A 101 -12.46 14.53 -20.41
CA SER A 101 -12.44 14.58 -21.88
C SER A 101 -11.03 14.62 -22.47
N THR A 102 -10.04 15.12 -21.73
CA THR A 102 -8.64 15.22 -22.17
C THR A 102 -7.65 15.11 -21.00
N PRO A 103 -6.37 14.77 -21.25
CA PRO A 103 -5.33 14.87 -20.23
C PRO A 103 -5.15 16.32 -19.78
N VAL A 104 -5.13 16.54 -18.46
CA VAL A 104 -4.90 17.87 -17.86
C VAL A 104 -3.49 18.03 -17.28
N ASN A 105 -2.78 16.92 -17.08
CA ASN A 105 -1.42 16.89 -16.55
C ASN A 105 -0.41 16.65 -17.67
N PRO A 106 0.84 17.13 -17.52
CA PRO A 106 1.92 16.81 -18.46
C PRO A 106 2.05 15.29 -18.63
N GLN A 107 2.04 14.85 -19.87
CA GLN A 107 2.42 13.49 -20.24
C GLN A 107 3.94 13.48 -20.43
N VAL A 108 4.62 12.53 -19.77
CA VAL A 108 6.08 12.40 -19.75
C VAL A 108 6.57 11.32 -20.70
#